data_AF-A0A960KHI8-F1
#
_entry.id   AF-A0A960KHI8-F1
#
_cell.length_a   1.000
_cell.length_b   1.000
_cell.length_c   1.000
_cell.angle_alpha   90.00
_cell.angle_beta   90.00
_cell.angle_gamma   90.00
#
_symmetry.space_group_name_H-M   'P 1'
#
loop_
_entity.id
_entity.type
_entity.pdbx_description
1 polymer ?
#
loop_
_entity_poly.entity_id
_entity_poly.type
_entity_poly.pdbx_seq_one_letter_code
_entity_poly.pdbx_strand_id
1 'polypeptide(L)'
;MSENYYSPPASKPVNPQEFSQQALNTMADHVTRTRGWLLFFVVMFGLMILLMLVAAVGMLVVGAGDNSLFGAGMAVVYLLVAVVYGLFGWIIYRVARAAGTVRDQPGAASLIEFCDQNRRMWKTWGIISITIMSLYIVGIVLAIAIPLLAA
;
A
#
# COMPACT_ATOMS: atom_id res chain seq x y z
N MET A 1 47.12 4.21 47.44
CA MET A 1 46.53 4.78 46.21
C MET A 1 45.12 4.26 46.12
N SER A 2 44.12 5.09 46.45
CA SER A 2 42.70 4.69 46.40
C SER A 2 42.19 4.80 44.97
N GLU A 3 41.79 3.67 44.41
CA GLU A 3 41.18 3.54 43.10
C GLU A 3 39.85 4.31 43.09
N ASN A 4 39.74 5.33 42.24
CA ASN A 4 38.58 6.23 42.23
C ASN A 4 37.40 5.55 41.52
N TYR A 5 36.54 4.88 42.31
CA TYR A 5 35.38 4.10 41.88
C TYR A 5 34.30 4.91 41.14
N TYR A 6 34.36 6.25 41.20
CA TYR A 6 33.43 7.16 40.53
C TYR A 6 33.93 7.73 39.21
N SER A 7 35.02 7.17 38.65
CA SER A 7 35.45 7.55 37.31
C SER A 7 34.33 7.18 36.32
N PRO A 8 33.71 8.14 35.61
CA PRO A 8 32.68 7.81 34.64
C PRO A 8 33.24 6.79 33.65
N PRO A 9 32.49 5.75 33.28
CA PRO A 9 32.98 4.74 32.34
C PRO A 9 33.53 5.47 31.13
N ALA A 10 34.81 5.25 30.83
CA ALA A 10 35.48 5.90 29.70
C ALA A 10 34.67 5.59 28.45
N SER A 11 33.84 6.53 28.02
CA SER A 11 33.04 6.38 26.81
C SER A 11 34.03 6.32 25.67
N LYS A 12 34.13 5.14 25.04
CA LYS A 12 34.91 5.03 23.81
C LYS A 12 34.40 6.09 22.85
N PRO A 13 35.26 6.96 22.29
CA PRO A 13 34.83 7.92 21.30
C PRO A 13 34.19 7.14 20.16
N VAL A 14 32.88 7.32 19.97
CA VAL A 14 32.14 6.67 18.90
C VAL A 14 32.66 7.25 17.60
N ASN A 15 33.25 6.41 16.75
CA ASN A 15 33.63 6.83 15.42
C ASN A 15 32.35 7.15 14.62
N PRO A 16 32.13 8.40 14.18
CA PRO A 16 30.92 8.78 13.47
C PRO A 16 30.67 7.95 12.21
N GLN A 17 31.73 7.48 11.56
CA GLN A 17 31.66 6.67 10.35
C GLN A 17 31.15 5.26 10.65
N GLU A 18 31.65 4.61 11.70
CA GLU A 18 31.18 3.29 12.13
C GLU A 18 29.72 3.33 12.58
N PHE A 19 29.34 4.37 13.31
CA PHE A 19 27.95 4.60 13.71
C PHE A 19 27.03 4.77 12.49
N SER A 20 27.45 5.55 11.49
CA SER A 20 26.67 5.78 10.28
C SER A 20 26.48 4.49 9.46
N GLN A 21 27.50 3.65 9.36
CA GLN A 21 27.42 2.39 8.63
C GLN A 21 26.54 1.37 9.35
N GLN A 22 26.65 1.30 10.68
CA GLN A 22 25.79 0.43 11.49
C GLN A 22 24.32 0.85 11.37
N ALA A 23 24.03 2.16 11.45
CA ALA A 23 22.68 2.68 11.27
C ALA A 23 22.11 2.35 9.88
N LEU A 24 22.91 2.52 8.82
CA LEU A 24 22.51 2.16 7.45
C LEU A 24 22.19 0.66 7.33
N ASN A 25 23.01 -0.21 7.91
CA ASN A 25 22.79 -1.65 7.88
C ASN A 25 21.51 -2.05 8.65
N THR A 26 21.25 -1.42 9.80
CA THR A 26 20.02 -1.64 10.57
C THR A 26 18.78 -1.17 9.81
N MET A 27 18.83 0.02 9.19
CA MET A 27 17.74 0.52 8.35
C MET A 27 17.49 -0.40 7.16
N ALA A 28 18.55 -0.86 6.49
CA ALA A 28 18.43 -1.81 5.40
C ALA A 28 17.75 -3.11 5.85
N ASP A 29 18.15 -3.70 6.98
CA ASP A 29 17.51 -4.92 7.50
C ASP A 29 16.01 -4.72 7.72
N HIS A 30 15.61 -3.62 8.37
CA HIS A 30 14.19 -3.31 8.56
C HIS A 30 13.43 -3.17 7.23
N VAL A 31 13.99 -2.47 6.25
CA VAL A 31 13.37 -2.33 4.93
C VAL A 31 13.22 -3.68 4.23
N THR A 32 14.25 -4.54 4.27
CA THR A 32 14.17 -5.85 3.61
C THR A 32 13.10 -6.76 4.20
N ARG A 33 12.85 -6.68 5.52
CA ARG A 33 11.77 -7.43 6.19
C ARG A 33 10.37 -6.98 5.74
N THR A 34 10.20 -5.71 5.36
CA THR A 34 8.91 -5.22 4.85
C THR A 34 8.57 -5.78 3.46
N ARG A 35 9.56 -6.22 2.68
CA ARG A 35 9.36 -6.72 1.31
C ARG A 35 8.39 -7.90 1.25
N GLY A 36 8.50 -8.85 2.18
CA GLY A 36 7.63 -10.02 2.23
C GLY A 36 6.16 -9.63 2.38
N TRP A 37 5.88 -8.67 3.27
CA TRP A 37 4.55 -8.11 3.48
C TRP A 37 4.03 -7.34 2.25
N LEU A 38 4.87 -6.52 1.63
CA LEU A 38 4.48 -5.79 0.42
C LEU A 38 4.12 -6.75 -0.72
N LEU A 39 4.92 -7.80 -0.93
CA LEU A 39 4.62 -8.82 -1.95
C LEU A 39 3.35 -9.61 -1.63
N PHE A 40 3.11 -9.93 -0.36
CA PHE A 40 1.85 -10.55 0.06
C PHE A 40 0.65 -9.70 -0.35
N PHE A 41 0.69 -8.38 -0.12
CA PHE A 41 -0.38 -7.48 -0.56
C PHE A 41 -0.54 -7.44 -2.07
N VAL A 42 0.56 -7.43 -2.84
CA VAL A 42 0.49 -7.48 -4.32
C VAL A 42 -0.24 -8.74 -4.79
N VAL A 43 0.08 -9.90 -4.22
CA VAL A 43 -0.59 -11.17 -4.56
C VAL A 43 -2.06 -11.14 -4.15
N MET A 44 -2.37 -10.62 -2.96
CA MET A 44 -3.74 -10.46 -2.49
C MET A 44 -4.57 -9.57 -3.42
N PHE A 45 -4.05 -8.42 -3.85
CA PHE A 45 -4.71 -7.55 -4.83
C PHE A 45 -4.87 -8.25 -6.18
N GLY A 46 -3.88 -9.01 -6.63
CA GLY A 46 -3.97 -9.82 -7.85
C GLY A 46 -5.13 -10.83 -7.80
N LEU A 47 -5.29 -11.52 -6.66
CA LEU A 47 -6.39 -12.46 -6.44
C LEU A 47 -7.75 -11.73 -6.42
N MET A 48 -7.84 -10.56 -5.80
CA MET A 48 -9.05 -9.74 -5.81
C MET A 48 -9.42 -9.29 -7.23
N ILE A 49 -8.46 -8.87 -8.04
CA ILE A 49 -8.69 -8.53 -9.45
C ILE A 49 -9.25 -9.74 -10.20
N LEU A 50 -8.66 -10.92 -10.03
CA LEU A 50 -9.14 -12.15 -10.67
C LEU A 50 -10.59 -12.45 -10.30
N LEU A 51 -10.94 -12.36 -9.00
CA LEU A 51 -12.32 -12.56 -8.54
C LEU A 51 -13.29 -11.53 -9.13
N MET A 52 -12.89 -10.26 -9.20
CA MET A 52 -13.72 -9.19 -9.79
C MET A 52 -13.95 -9.40 -11.29
N LEU A 53 -12.94 -9.89 -12.02
CA LEU A 53 -13.08 -10.25 -13.44
C LEU A 53 -14.03 -11.43 -13.63
N VAL A 54 -13.91 -12.48 -12.82
CA VAL A 54 -14.84 -13.63 -12.87
C VAL A 54 -16.27 -13.18 -12.53
N ALA A 55 -16.44 -12.34 -11.52
CA ALA A 55 -17.75 -11.78 -11.17
C ALA A 55 -18.34 -10.92 -12.32
N ALA A 56 -17.53 -10.07 -12.95
CA ALA A 56 -17.97 -9.26 -14.09
C ALA A 56 -18.42 -10.13 -15.26
N VAL A 57 -17.65 -11.16 -15.61
CA VAL A 57 -18.01 -12.12 -16.67
C VAL A 57 -19.28 -12.89 -16.30
N GLY A 58 -19.40 -13.36 -15.05
CA GLY A 58 -20.60 -14.03 -14.56
C GLY A 58 -21.85 -13.14 -14.68
N MET A 59 -21.76 -11.87 -14.31
CA MET A 59 -22.86 -10.90 -14.44
C MET A 59 -23.23 -10.63 -15.89
N LEU A 60 -22.26 -10.61 -16.82
CA LEU A 60 -22.54 -10.46 -18.24
C LEU A 60 -23.24 -11.69 -18.83
N VAL A 61 -22.80 -12.90 -18.47
CA VAL A 61 -23.39 -14.15 -18.97
C VAL A 61 -24.80 -14.36 -18.43
N VAL A 62 -25.01 -14.14 -17.12
CA VAL A 62 -26.34 -14.26 -16.51
C VAL A 62 -27.25 -13.11 -16.95
N GLY A 63 -26.75 -11.88 -16.98
CA GLY A 63 -27.53 -10.70 -17.37
C GLY A 63 -27.97 -10.68 -18.84
N ALA A 64 -27.23 -11.37 -19.73
CA ALA A 64 -27.60 -11.53 -21.14
C ALA A 64 -28.88 -12.36 -21.34
N GLY A 65 -29.24 -13.23 -20.39
CA GLY A 65 -30.48 -14.01 -20.45
C GLY A 65 -31.74 -13.18 -20.22
N ASP A 66 -31.65 -12.17 -19.35
CA ASP A 66 -32.82 -11.41 -18.87
C ASP A 66 -32.91 -9.97 -19.45
N ASN A 67 -31.99 -9.57 -20.35
CA ASN A 67 -31.85 -8.19 -20.84
C ASN A 67 -31.82 -7.12 -19.72
N SER A 68 -31.32 -7.49 -18.54
CA SER A 68 -31.32 -6.56 -17.40
C SER A 68 -30.20 -5.55 -17.55
N LEU A 69 -30.56 -4.26 -17.67
CA LEU A 69 -29.60 -3.15 -17.60
C LEU A 69 -28.80 -3.16 -16.29
N PHE A 70 -29.38 -3.76 -15.24
CA PHE A 70 -28.74 -3.94 -13.95
C PHE A 70 -27.49 -4.85 -14.03
N GLY A 71 -27.58 -6.01 -14.69
CA GLY A 71 -26.45 -6.93 -14.82
C GLY A 71 -25.28 -6.33 -15.59
N ALA A 72 -25.57 -5.66 -16.71
CA ALA A 72 -24.56 -4.95 -17.49
C ALA A 72 -23.93 -3.79 -16.70
N GLY A 73 -24.74 -3.00 -16.00
CA GLY A 73 -24.27 -1.91 -15.16
C GLY A 73 -23.33 -2.39 -14.04
N MET A 74 -23.71 -3.47 -13.34
CA MET A 74 -22.88 -4.05 -12.28
C MET A 74 -21.58 -4.62 -12.82
N ALA A 75 -21.58 -5.26 -13.98
CA ALA A 75 -20.34 -5.75 -14.61
C ALA A 75 -19.35 -4.62 -14.88
N VAL A 76 -19.81 -3.46 -15.36
CA VAL A 76 -18.96 -2.28 -15.55
C VAL A 76 -18.38 -1.79 -14.23
N VAL A 77 -19.18 -1.75 -13.16
CA VAL A 77 -18.69 -1.37 -11.82
C VAL A 77 -17.60 -2.33 -11.34
N TYR A 78 -17.79 -3.65 -11.49
CA TYR A 78 -16.78 -4.65 -11.14
C TYR A 78 -15.47 -4.46 -11.90
N LEU A 79 -15.54 -4.14 -13.21
CA LEU A 79 -14.36 -3.85 -14.02
C LEU A 79 -13.63 -2.59 -13.55
N LEU A 80 -14.37 -1.52 -13.23
CA LEU A 80 -13.78 -0.28 -12.70
C LEU A 80 -13.08 -0.53 -11.36
N VAL A 81 -13.71 -1.29 -10.46
CA VAL A 81 -13.11 -1.69 -9.18
C VAL A 81 -11.86 -2.53 -9.38
N ALA A 82 -11.86 -3.45 -10.35
CA ALA A 82 -10.68 -4.25 -10.70
C ALA A 82 -9.51 -3.38 -11.18
N VAL A 83 -9.77 -2.34 -11.99
CA VAL A 83 -8.74 -1.37 -12.41
C VAL A 83 -8.16 -0.64 -11.21
N VAL A 84 -9.01 -0.17 -10.27
CA VAL A 84 -8.55 0.51 -9.05
C VAL A 84 -7.65 -0.42 -8.22
N TYR A 85 -8.04 -1.67 -8.01
CA TYR A 85 -7.20 -2.65 -7.32
C TYR A 85 -5.89 -2.95 -8.07
N GLY A 86 -5.92 -2.97 -9.41
CA GLY A 86 -4.73 -3.10 -10.25
C GLY A 86 -3.74 -1.95 -10.03
N LEU A 87 -4.23 -0.72 -9.98
CA LEU A 87 -3.40 0.45 -9.69
C LEU A 87 -2.76 0.36 -8.30
N PHE A 88 -3.51 -0.09 -7.29
CA PHE A 88 -2.97 -0.29 -5.95
C PHE A 88 -1.90 -1.38 -5.90
N GLY A 89 -2.19 -2.55 -6.47
CA GLY A 89 -1.23 -3.64 -6.57
C GLY A 89 0.06 -3.19 -7.26
N TRP A 90 -0.05 -2.41 -8.33
CA TRP A 90 1.08 -1.84 -9.05
C TRP A 90 1.93 -0.88 -8.19
N ILE A 91 1.30 0.03 -7.45
CA ILE A 91 2.02 0.97 -6.58
C ILE A 91 2.77 0.22 -5.48
N ILE A 92 2.12 -0.74 -4.82
CA ILE A 92 2.76 -1.55 -3.77
C ILE A 92 3.90 -2.38 -4.35
N TYR A 93 3.72 -2.93 -5.55
CA TYR A 93 4.77 -3.68 -6.25
C TYR A 93 6.02 -2.82 -6.51
N ARG A 94 5.86 -1.53 -6.86
CA ARG A 94 7.00 -0.61 -7.01
C ARG A 94 7.77 -0.42 -5.71
N VAL A 95 7.06 -0.29 -4.57
CA VAL A 95 7.70 -0.18 -3.25
C VAL A 95 8.39 -1.51 -2.88
N ALA A 96 7.75 -2.65 -3.15
CA ALA A 96 8.33 -3.97 -2.90
C ALA A 96 9.61 -4.21 -3.71
N ARG A 97 9.66 -3.72 -4.96
CA ARG A 97 10.86 -3.74 -5.80
C ARG A 97 11.97 -2.87 -5.22
N ALA A 98 11.66 -1.63 -4.83
CA ALA A 98 12.64 -0.74 -4.21
C ALA A 98 13.23 -1.34 -2.92
N ALA A 99 12.41 -2.02 -2.10
CA ALA A 99 12.89 -2.75 -0.93
C ALA A 99 13.82 -3.94 -1.30
N GLY A 100 13.59 -4.58 -2.45
CA GLY A 100 14.50 -5.57 -3.02
C GLY A 100 15.85 -4.99 -3.40
N THR A 101 15.85 -3.80 -4.04
CA THR A 101 17.09 -3.10 -4.40
C THR A 101 17.92 -2.73 -3.17
N VAL A 102 17.31 -2.37 -2.03
CA VAL A 102 18.03 -2.14 -0.77
C VAL A 102 18.74 -3.40 -0.27
N ARG A 103 18.15 -4.58 -0.49
CA ARG A 103 18.78 -5.87 -0.14
C ARG A 103 19.99 -6.17 -1.04
N ASP A 104 19.82 -5.99 -2.34
CA ASP A 104 20.82 -6.40 -3.34
C ASP A 104 21.97 -5.39 -3.44
N GLN A 105 21.69 -4.11 -3.19
CA GLN A 105 22.64 -3.00 -3.24
C GLN A 105 22.46 -2.10 -2.00
N PRO A 106 22.94 -2.54 -0.82
CA PRO A 106 22.80 -1.78 0.40
C PRO A 106 23.58 -0.46 0.32
N GLY A 107 22.88 0.65 0.50
CA GLY A 107 23.48 1.98 0.46
C GLY A 107 22.46 3.10 0.70
N ALA A 108 22.96 4.31 0.94
CA ALA A 108 22.11 5.48 1.18
C ALA A 108 21.19 5.78 -0.02
N ALA A 109 21.67 5.59 -1.26
CA ALA A 109 20.90 5.85 -2.47
C ALA A 109 19.66 4.94 -2.59
N SER A 110 19.82 3.63 -2.37
CA SER A 110 18.72 2.66 -2.44
C SER A 110 17.70 2.87 -1.31
N LEU A 111 18.15 3.25 -0.12
CA LEU A 111 17.27 3.64 0.99
C LEU A 111 16.47 4.90 0.69
N ILE A 112 17.09 5.93 0.09
CA ILE A 112 16.40 7.16 -0.32
C ILE A 112 15.33 6.85 -1.37
N GLU A 113 15.65 6.01 -2.36
CA GLU A 113 14.68 5.59 -3.37
C GLU A 113 13.49 4.83 -2.75
N PHE A 114 13.75 3.89 -1.83
CA PHE A 114 12.68 3.20 -1.10
C PHE A 114 11.80 4.19 -0.33
N CYS A 115 12.40 5.15 0.40
CA CYS A 115 11.66 6.17 1.14
C CYS A 115 10.80 7.05 0.23
N ASP A 116 11.29 7.44 -0.95
CA ASP A 116 10.51 8.22 -1.92
C ASP A 116 9.33 7.41 -2.49
N GLN A 117 9.54 6.15 -2.87
CA GLN A 117 8.46 5.27 -3.32
C GLN A 117 7.42 5.04 -2.22
N ASN A 118 7.87 4.78 -0.99
CA ASN A 118 6.99 4.58 0.16
C ASN A 118 6.16 5.84 0.46
N ARG A 119 6.77 7.03 0.43
CA ARG A 119 6.07 8.31 0.59
C ARG A 119 5.00 8.51 -0.48
N ARG A 120 5.32 8.23 -1.75
CA ARG A 120 4.36 8.33 -2.86
C ARG A 120 3.19 7.36 -2.68
N MET A 121 3.45 6.14 -2.24
CA MET A 121 2.41 5.15 -1.92
C MET A 121 1.44 5.71 -0.87
N TRP A 122 1.94 6.22 0.26
CA TRP A 122 1.10 6.77 1.32
C TRP A 122 0.32 8.00 0.88
N LYS A 123 0.93 8.88 0.06
CA LYS A 123 0.22 10.03 -0.52
C LYS A 123 -0.94 9.56 -1.39
N THR A 124 -0.72 8.58 -2.27
CA THR A 124 -1.77 8.05 -3.13
C THR A 124 -2.87 7.34 -2.32
N TRP A 125 -2.48 6.56 -1.30
CA TRP A 125 -3.43 5.91 -0.40
C TRP A 125 -4.32 6.93 0.31
N GLY A 126 -3.73 7.98 0.88
CA GLY A 126 -4.48 9.06 1.54
C GLY A 126 -5.47 9.76 0.60
N ILE A 127 -5.06 10.09 -0.63
CA ILE A 127 -5.94 10.70 -1.62
C ILE A 127 -7.12 9.78 -1.94
N ILE A 128 -6.86 8.50 -2.21
CA ILE A 128 -7.92 7.57 -2.59
C ILE A 128 -8.85 7.30 -1.40
N SER A 129 -8.33 7.13 -0.18
CA SER A 129 -9.15 6.96 1.02
C SER A 129 -10.08 8.15 1.25
N ILE A 130 -9.59 9.38 1.10
CA ILE A 130 -10.43 10.59 1.21
C ILE A 130 -11.50 10.59 0.12
N THR A 131 -11.13 10.34 -1.14
CA THR A 131 -12.09 10.30 -2.25
C THR A 131 -13.18 9.27 -2.02
N ILE A 132 -12.83 8.04 -1.62
CA ILE A 132 -13.80 6.98 -1.32
C ILE A 132 -14.70 7.40 -0.17
N MET A 133 -14.12 7.91 0.93
CA MET A 133 -14.90 8.34 2.10
C MET A 133 -15.89 9.47 1.75
N SER A 134 -15.48 10.44 0.93
CA SER A 134 -16.37 11.49 0.43
C SER A 134 -17.51 10.93 -0.42
N LEU A 135 -17.23 9.98 -1.33
CA LEU A 135 -18.26 9.34 -2.13
C LEU A 135 -19.26 8.56 -1.27
N TYR A 136 -18.79 7.86 -0.23
CA TYR A 136 -19.67 7.17 0.72
C TYR A 136 -20.59 8.14 1.46
N ILE A 137 -20.06 9.28 1.92
CA ILE A 137 -20.88 10.30 2.60
C ILE A 137 -21.98 10.81 1.68
N VAL A 138 -21.65 11.17 0.43
CA VAL A 138 -22.63 11.62 -0.56
C VAL A 138 -23.66 10.52 -0.84
N GLY A 139 -23.22 9.28 -1.03
CA GLY A 139 -24.10 8.14 -1.27
C GLY A 139 -25.10 7.90 -0.12
N ILE A 140 -24.65 7.99 1.13
CA ILE A 140 -25.50 7.86 2.32
C ILE A 140 -26.53 9.00 2.38
N VAL A 141 -26.10 10.24 2.15
CA VAL A 141 -27.00 11.41 2.15
C VAL A 141 -28.08 11.25 1.09
N LEU A 142 -27.72 10.85 -0.13
CA LEU A 142 -28.69 10.61 -1.20
C LEU A 142 -29.64 9.45 -0.86
N ALA A 143 -29.13 8.35 -0.31
CA ALA A 143 -29.94 7.19 0.06
C ALA A 143 -31.00 7.53 1.13
N ILE A 144 -30.74 8.49 2.02
CA ILE A 144 -31.69 8.95 3.05
C ILE A 144 -32.62 10.03 2.50
N ALA A 145 -32.08 11.00 1.75
CA ALA A 145 -32.84 12.16 1.29
C ALA A 145 -33.86 11.81 0.19
N ILE A 146 -33.53 10.88 -0.72
CA ILE A 146 -34.41 10.53 -1.85
C ILE A 146 -35.74 9.92 -1.36
N PRO A 147 -35.76 8.90 -0.48
CA PRO A 147 -37.01 8.37 0.07
C PRO A 147 -37.81 9.41 0.85
N LEU A 148 -37.13 10.30 1.59
CA LEU A 148 -37.78 11.33 2.39
C LEU A 148 -38.47 12.40 1.53
N LEU A 149 -37.90 12.73 0.37
CA LEU A 149 -38.48 13.68 -0.59
C LEU A 149 -39.56 13.05 -1.49
N ALA A 150 -39.60 11.72 -1.56
CA ALA A 150 -40.59 10.96 -2.33
C ALA A 150 -41.81 10.53 -1.49
N ALA A 151 -41.78 10.74 -0.17
CA ALA A 151 -42.88 10.52 0.78
C ALA A 151 -43.69 11.80 0.99
#